data_AF-A0A8I2Z575-F1
#
_entry.id   AF-A0A8I2Z575-F1
#
_cell.length_a   1.000
_cell.length_b   1.000
_cell.length_c   1.000
_cell.angle_alpha   90.00
_cell.angle_beta   90.00
_cell.angle_gamma   90.00
#
_symmetry.space_group_name_H-M   'P 1'
#
loop_
_entity.id
_entity.type
_entity.pdbx_description
1 polymer ?
#
loop_
_entity_poly.entity_id
_entity_poly.type
_entity_poly.pdbx_seq_one_letter_code
_entity_poly.pdbx_strand_id
1 'polypeptide(L)'
;MEQPSQPSKKRRLMPKEPPSAHSSNHLNHNANPQPASFPIEPTQQPLAAPEAPLAERHDFESFARHLQDAAMLIQRQTERLPYAHVSVLLLRWEEDATVEADLGALETILRDRYNYATERWNIPTVANPSIKLGVQMASFLEHGAPDHLLIIYYAGHGYVGADNQLYWACNTRDDAAKLKWDGVRCLFEDAQSDILLFLDSCSARDVPLSGSHGIKQAIAAYTPDQNPRDSPLASALKLANGNVTSPRPAIVTPVLFGLEV
;
A
#
# COMPACT_ATOMS: atom_id res chain seq x y z
N MET A 1 -10.80 -46.10 -36.25
CA MET A 1 -10.87 -45.12 -35.14
C MET A 1 -9.64 -44.22 -35.31
N GLU A 2 -9.58 -43.22 -36.19
CA GLU A 2 -10.51 -42.11 -36.47
C GLU A 2 -11.10 -41.49 -35.20
N GLN A 3 -10.48 -40.41 -34.69
CA GLN A 3 -11.00 -39.03 -34.69
C GLN A 3 -10.06 -38.06 -33.90
N PRO A 4 -10.18 -36.72 -33.98
CA PRO A 4 -9.18 -35.93 -34.73
C PRO A 4 -8.69 -34.61 -34.06
N SER A 5 -7.67 -34.01 -34.69
CA SER A 5 -7.44 -32.59 -35.00
C SER A 5 -7.75 -31.47 -33.97
N GLN A 6 -6.68 -30.82 -33.48
CA GLN A 6 -6.71 -29.47 -32.89
C GLN A 6 -6.75 -28.38 -33.98
N PRO A 7 -7.53 -27.28 -33.83
CA PRO A 7 -7.41 -26.12 -34.68
C PRO A 7 -6.56 -24.99 -34.05
N SER A 8 -5.54 -24.59 -34.80
CA SER A 8 -4.71 -23.40 -34.60
C SER A 8 -5.43 -22.13 -35.07
N LYS A 9 -5.45 -21.03 -34.28
CA LYS A 9 -5.86 -19.69 -34.77
C LYS A 9 -4.98 -18.55 -34.23
N LYS A 10 -3.97 -18.25 -35.04
CA LYS A 10 -3.33 -16.97 -35.43
C LYS A 10 -3.77 -15.68 -34.71
N ARG A 11 -2.79 -15.04 -34.05
CA ARG A 11 -2.71 -13.58 -33.75
C ARG A 11 -2.96 -12.76 -35.02
N ARG A 12 -3.77 -11.70 -34.93
CA ARG A 12 -3.81 -10.62 -35.94
C ARG A 12 -3.15 -9.37 -35.35
N LEU A 13 -2.09 -8.94 -36.01
CA LEU A 13 -1.38 -7.66 -35.81
C LEU A 13 -2.17 -6.51 -36.46
N MET A 14 -2.10 -5.32 -35.85
CA MET A 14 -2.54 -4.04 -36.40
C MET A 14 -1.76 -3.66 -37.68
N PRO A 15 -2.42 -3.05 -38.68
CA PRO A 15 -1.74 -2.37 -39.78
C PRO A 15 -1.20 -0.97 -39.44
N LYS A 16 -0.12 -0.62 -40.15
CA LYS A 16 0.82 0.51 -40.00
C LYS A 16 0.46 1.70 -40.90
N GLU A 17 0.73 2.92 -40.43
CA GLU A 17 0.57 4.25 -41.11
C GLU A 17 1.44 4.45 -42.38
N PRO A 18 1.12 5.48 -43.19
CA PRO A 18 2.15 6.43 -43.64
C PRO A 18 1.63 7.90 -43.87
N PRO A 19 2.44 8.87 -44.34
CA PRO A 19 3.63 9.45 -43.72
C PRO A 19 3.57 11.00 -43.60
N SER A 20 4.53 11.53 -42.84
CA SER A 20 4.77 12.92 -42.44
C SER A 20 5.15 13.92 -43.56
N ALA A 21 4.91 15.21 -43.33
CA ALA A 21 5.80 16.28 -43.82
C ALA A 21 5.84 17.49 -42.86
N HIS A 22 7.07 17.78 -42.44
CA HIS A 22 7.51 18.86 -41.55
C HIS A 22 7.56 20.23 -42.26
N SER A 23 7.37 21.34 -41.55
CA SER A 23 8.46 22.29 -41.19
C SER A 23 7.96 23.69 -40.80
N SER A 24 8.22 24.05 -39.54
CA SER A 24 8.89 25.28 -39.03
C SER A 24 9.51 26.22 -40.08
N ASN A 25 9.65 27.55 -39.95
CA ASN A 25 9.76 28.42 -38.78
C ASN A 25 9.82 29.92 -39.20
N HIS A 26 9.37 30.83 -38.32
CA HIS A 26 10.00 32.12 -37.95
C HIS A 26 10.16 33.32 -38.94
N LEU A 27 9.51 34.46 -38.60
CA LEU A 27 10.11 35.79 -38.27
C LEU A 27 9.27 37.00 -38.72
N ASN A 28 8.62 37.62 -37.73
CA ASN A 28 8.69 39.02 -37.29
C ASN A 28 8.67 40.23 -38.27
N HIS A 29 8.00 41.28 -37.75
CA HIS A 29 8.11 42.72 -38.04
C HIS A 29 7.23 43.35 -39.15
N ASN A 30 6.09 43.86 -38.69
CA ASN A 30 5.78 45.29 -38.59
C ASN A 30 6.09 46.19 -39.80
N ALA A 31 5.06 46.49 -40.60
CA ALA A 31 4.89 47.79 -41.22
C ALA A 31 3.40 48.01 -41.58
N ASN A 32 2.74 48.84 -40.78
CA ASN A 32 1.44 49.44 -41.09
C ASN A 32 1.62 50.47 -42.24
N PRO A 33 0.69 50.53 -43.20
CA PRO A 33 -0.21 51.69 -43.19
C PRO A 33 -1.68 51.34 -43.52
N GLN A 34 -2.55 51.65 -42.57
CA GLN A 34 -4.00 51.91 -42.74
C GLN A 34 -4.25 53.17 -43.61
N PRO A 35 -5.50 53.47 -44.01
CA PRO A 35 -6.44 52.62 -44.74
C PRO A 35 -7.09 53.41 -45.90
N ALA A 36 -7.51 52.74 -46.97
CA ALA A 36 -8.49 53.30 -47.90
C ALA A 36 -9.59 52.28 -48.15
N SER A 37 -10.80 52.80 -48.19
CA SER A 37 -12.08 52.18 -47.92
C SER A 37 -12.71 51.35 -49.05
N PHE A 38 -13.78 50.65 -48.66
CA PHE A 38 -14.89 50.03 -49.43
C PHE A 38 -14.69 48.58 -49.87
N PRO A 39 -15.76 47.75 -50.04
CA PRO A 39 -17.13 47.79 -49.49
C PRO A 39 -17.53 46.49 -48.73
N ILE A 40 -18.62 46.56 -47.96
CA ILE A 40 -19.20 45.46 -47.17
C ILE A 40 -19.78 44.38 -48.11
N GLU A 41 -19.19 43.18 -48.09
CA GLU A 41 -19.78 41.94 -48.62
C GLU A 41 -20.49 41.20 -47.46
N PRO A 42 -21.60 40.45 -47.69
CA PRO A 42 -22.43 39.93 -46.61
C PRO A 42 -21.67 38.97 -45.72
N THR A 43 -21.75 39.21 -44.42
CA THR A 43 -21.24 38.34 -43.36
C THR A 43 -21.73 36.91 -43.57
N GLN A 44 -20.83 36.01 -43.98
CA GLN A 44 -21.05 34.58 -43.85
C GLN A 44 -21.29 34.29 -42.37
N GLN A 45 -22.45 33.71 -42.06
CA GLN A 45 -22.76 33.17 -40.74
C GLN A 45 -21.65 32.20 -40.31
N PRO A 46 -21.17 32.22 -39.06
CA PRO A 46 -20.32 31.16 -38.55
C PRO A 46 -21.10 29.84 -38.65
N LEU A 47 -20.54 28.83 -39.31
CA LEU A 47 -21.07 27.47 -39.26
C LEU A 47 -21.24 27.08 -37.79
N ALA A 48 -22.48 26.95 -37.35
CA ALA A 48 -22.81 26.30 -36.09
C ALA A 48 -22.27 24.87 -36.16
N ALA A 49 -21.41 24.51 -35.22
CA ALA A 49 -21.08 23.11 -34.96
C ALA A 49 -22.39 22.33 -34.76
N PRO A 50 -22.51 21.08 -35.23
CA PRO A 50 -23.70 20.29 -34.99
C PRO A 50 -23.92 20.17 -33.47
N GLU A 51 -24.95 20.84 -32.97
CA GLU A 51 -25.42 20.55 -31.61
C GLU A 51 -25.89 19.10 -31.59
N ALA A 52 -25.23 18.27 -30.79
CA ALA A 52 -25.70 16.92 -30.51
C ALA A 52 -27.20 16.99 -30.14
N PRO A 53 -28.06 16.11 -30.70
CA PRO A 53 -29.49 16.14 -30.46
C PRO A 53 -29.79 16.19 -28.95
N LEU A 54 -30.66 17.10 -28.53
CA LEU A 54 -30.98 17.34 -27.11
C LEU A 54 -31.36 16.07 -26.33
N ALA A 55 -31.94 15.07 -27.02
CA ALA A 55 -32.24 13.76 -26.44
C ALA A 55 -30.98 12.99 -26.02
N GLU A 56 -29.93 13.01 -26.85
CA GLU A 56 -28.65 12.32 -26.59
C GLU A 56 -27.89 12.97 -25.42
N ARG A 57 -28.03 14.30 -25.26
CA ARG A 57 -27.52 15.02 -24.08
C ARG A 57 -28.22 14.60 -22.78
N HIS A 58 -29.55 14.43 -22.82
CA HIS A 58 -30.32 13.98 -21.65
C HIS A 58 -30.03 12.53 -21.27
N ASP A 59 -29.80 11.65 -22.24
CA ASP A 59 -29.42 10.26 -21.99
C ASP A 59 -28.03 10.18 -21.36
N PHE A 60 -27.07 10.98 -21.85
CA PHE A 60 -25.74 11.06 -21.26
C PHE A 60 -25.77 11.62 -19.84
N GLU A 61 -26.57 12.66 -19.58
CA GLU A 61 -26.72 13.24 -18.25
C GLU A 61 -27.34 12.26 -17.26
N SER A 62 -28.33 11.48 -17.70
CA SER A 62 -28.96 10.44 -16.90
C SER A 62 -27.99 9.29 -16.61
N PHE A 63 -27.21 8.88 -17.61
CA PHE A 63 -26.15 7.89 -17.45
C PHE A 63 -25.06 8.35 -16.47
N ALA A 64 -24.58 9.60 -16.62
CA ALA A 64 -23.58 10.19 -15.74
C ALA A 64 -24.07 10.25 -14.29
N ARG A 65 -25.35 10.57 -14.08
CA ARG A 65 -25.97 10.58 -12.74
C ARG A 65 -26.03 9.18 -12.14
N HIS A 66 -26.47 8.19 -12.90
CA HIS A 66 -26.46 6.80 -12.43
C HIS A 66 -25.04 6.30 -12.10
N LEU A 67 -24.05 6.68 -12.91
CA LEU A 67 -22.65 6.34 -12.66
C LEU A 67 -22.13 7.03 -11.39
N GLN A 68 -22.45 8.31 -11.20
CA GLN A 68 -22.10 9.07 -10.00
C GLN A 68 -22.78 8.51 -8.75
N ASP A 69 -24.06 8.16 -8.83
CA ASP A 69 -24.82 7.55 -7.73
C ASP A 69 -24.21 6.19 -7.36
N ALA A 70 -23.87 5.35 -8.35
CA ALA A 70 -23.18 4.09 -8.14
C ALA A 70 -21.80 4.29 -7.49
N ALA A 71 -21.02 5.27 -7.96
CA ALA A 71 -19.72 5.62 -7.38
C ALA A 71 -19.86 6.10 -5.93
N MET A 72 -20.85 6.94 -5.63
CA MET A 72 -21.13 7.40 -4.26
C MET A 72 -21.61 6.27 -3.35
N LEU A 73 -22.38 5.30 -3.86
CA LEU A 73 -22.79 4.12 -3.09
C LEU A 73 -21.59 3.22 -2.76
N ILE A 74 -20.70 2.98 -3.73
CA ILE A 74 -19.44 2.25 -3.51
C ILE A 74 -18.58 2.99 -2.49
N GLN A 75 -18.41 4.30 -2.66
CA GLN A 75 -17.62 5.15 -1.76
C GLN A 75 -18.16 5.11 -0.32
N ARG A 76 -19.46 5.25 -0.11
CA ARG A 76 -20.09 5.12 1.22
C ARG A 76 -19.96 3.73 1.84
N GLN A 77 -19.95 2.68 1.02
CA GLN A 77 -19.69 1.32 1.50
C GLN A 77 -18.24 1.15 1.94
N THR A 78 -17.29 1.80 1.27
CA THR A 78 -15.88 1.84 1.70
C THR A 78 -15.61 2.76 2.89
N GLU A 79 -16.41 3.81 3.11
CA GLU A 79 -16.27 4.74 4.25
C GLU A 79 -16.78 4.16 5.58
N ARG A 80 -17.62 3.11 5.53
CA ARG A 80 -18.04 2.41 6.75
C ARG A 80 -16.90 1.47 7.15
N LEU A 81 -16.28 1.71 8.31
CA LEU A 81 -15.24 0.82 8.86
C LEU A 81 -15.76 -0.63 8.76
N PRO A 82 -15.13 -1.49 7.96
CA PRO A 82 -15.68 -2.83 7.68
C PRO A 82 -15.62 -3.74 8.91
N TYR A 83 -14.96 -3.29 9.98
CA TYR A 83 -14.71 -4.07 11.18
C TYR A 83 -15.50 -3.53 12.37
N ALA A 84 -16.23 -4.42 13.03
CA ALA A 84 -16.90 -4.13 14.30
C ALA A 84 -15.89 -4.07 15.47
N HIS A 85 -14.79 -4.81 15.34
CA HIS A 85 -13.75 -4.92 16.35
C HIS A 85 -12.36 -4.81 15.71
N VAL A 86 -11.42 -4.21 16.45
CA VAL A 86 -10.00 -4.18 16.08
C VAL A 86 -9.17 -4.54 17.31
N SER A 87 -8.35 -5.57 17.19
CA SER A 87 -7.41 -5.98 18.22
C SER A 87 -5.98 -5.85 17.71
N VAL A 88 -5.07 -5.40 18.57
CA VAL A 88 -3.68 -5.12 18.25
C VAL A 88 -2.78 -5.90 19.19
N LEU A 89 -1.92 -6.75 18.65
CA LEU A 89 -0.83 -7.39 19.37
C LEU A 89 0.48 -6.68 19.06
N LEU A 90 1.07 -6.03 20.05
CA LEU A 90 2.37 -5.36 19.95
C LEU A 90 3.47 -6.27 20.51
N LEU A 91 4.41 -6.63 19.64
CA LEU A 91 5.48 -7.58 19.90
C LEU A 91 6.84 -6.88 19.90
N ARG A 92 7.64 -7.22 20.91
CA ARG A 92 9.08 -6.95 20.95
C ARG A 92 9.80 -8.08 21.67
N TRP A 93 11.11 -8.14 21.57
CA TRP A 93 11.90 -9.04 22.43
C TRP A 93 12.01 -8.48 23.84
N GLU A 94 12.00 -9.35 24.86
CA GLU A 94 12.10 -8.92 26.26
C GLU A 94 13.42 -8.18 26.56
N GLU A 95 14.50 -8.59 25.90
CA GLU A 95 15.83 -7.97 26.00
C GLU A 95 15.95 -6.66 25.21
N ASP A 96 15.08 -6.40 24.23
CA ASP A 96 15.15 -5.17 23.40
C ASP A 96 14.31 -4.05 24.04
N ALA A 97 14.90 -3.38 25.03
CA ALA A 97 14.28 -2.21 25.67
C ALA A 97 14.36 -0.94 24.81
N THR A 98 15.11 -0.96 23.70
CA THR A 98 15.36 0.25 22.89
C THR A 98 14.10 0.74 22.18
N VAL A 99 13.15 -0.16 21.90
CA VAL A 99 11.89 0.12 21.21
C VAL A 99 10.71 0.38 22.14
N GLU A 100 10.90 0.29 23.46
CA GLU A 100 9.79 0.39 24.43
C GLU A 100 9.09 1.76 24.39
N ALA A 101 9.86 2.84 24.24
CA ALA A 101 9.28 4.18 24.18
C ALA A 101 8.40 4.38 22.94
N ASP A 102 8.88 3.95 21.77
CA ASP A 102 8.15 4.07 20.50
C ASP A 102 6.90 3.19 20.48
N LEU A 103 7.02 1.95 20.98
CA LEU A 103 5.90 1.02 21.16
C LEU A 103 4.89 1.55 22.21
N GLY A 104 5.39 2.24 23.24
CA GLY A 104 4.65 3.08 24.19
C GLY A 104 3.73 4.08 23.52
N ALA A 105 4.32 4.94 22.69
CA ALA A 105 3.64 6.00 21.98
C ALA A 105 2.62 5.46 20.95
N LEU A 106 3.01 4.44 20.18
CA LEU A 106 2.12 3.82 19.19
C LEU A 106 0.88 3.21 19.84
N GLU A 107 1.06 2.44 20.91
CA GLU A 107 -0.07 1.85 21.63
C GLU A 107 -1.02 2.92 22.18
N THR A 108 -0.48 4.01 22.73
CA THR A 108 -1.28 5.12 23.23
C THR A 108 -2.15 5.72 22.12
N ILE A 109 -1.61 5.87 20.91
CA ILE A 109 -2.36 6.36 19.76
C ILE A 109 -3.46 5.35 19.36
N LEU A 110 -3.11 4.08 19.20
CA LEU A 110 -4.05 3.03 18.78
C LEU A 110 -5.19 2.86 19.78
N ARG A 111 -4.90 2.94 21.07
CA ARG A 111 -5.92 2.84 22.11
C ARG A 111 -6.72 4.13 22.27
N ASP A 112 -6.05 5.26 22.46
CA ASP A 112 -6.73 6.47 22.93
C ASP A 112 -7.37 7.27 21.78
N ARG A 113 -6.83 7.19 20.56
CA ARG A 113 -7.40 7.87 19.38
C ARG A 113 -8.29 6.98 18.53
N TYR A 114 -7.88 5.72 18.33
CA TYR A 114 -8.61 4.79 17.47
C TYR A 114 -9.50 3.82 18.24
N ASN A 115 -9.43 3.80 19.57
CA ASN A 115 -10.23 2.92 20.44
C ASN A 115 -10.07 1.43 20.11
N TYR A 116 -8.84 1.03 19.74
CA TYR A 116 -8.52 -0.37 19.48
C TYR A 116 -8.16 -1.10 20.79
N ALA A 117 -8.46 -2.40 20.84
CA ALA A 117 -8.04 -3.26 21.94
C ALA A 117 -6.56 -3.60 21.77
N THR A 118 -5.69 -3.14 22.67
CA THR A 118 -4.24 -3.35 22.56
C THR A 118 -3.73 -4.35 23.59
N GLU A 119 -2.86 -5.26 23.16
CA GLU A 119 -2.12 -6.18 24.01
C GLU A 119 -0.63 -6.07 23.70
N ARG A 120 0.20 -5.95 24.76
CA ARG A 120 1.65 -6.05 24.63
C ARG A 120 2.11 -7.45 25.00
N TRP A 121 3.01 -8.02 24.20
CA TRP A 121 3.66 -9.27 24.54
C TRP A 121 5.14 -9.25 24.19
N ASN A 122 5.96 -9.62 25.17
CA ASN A 122 7.41 -9.70 25.00
C ASN A 122 7.80 -11.12 24.62
N ILE A 123 8.50 -11.28 23.49
CA ILE A 123 9.06 -12.55 23.05
C ILE A 123 10.18 -12.93 24.03
N PRO A 124 10.06 -14.08 24.73
CA PRO A 124 11.03 -14.48 25.72
C PRO A 124 12.31 -15.00 25.05
N THR A 125 13.48 -14.68 25.59
CA THR A 125 14.80 -15.14 25.11
C THR A 125 15.19 -16.48 25.72
N VAL A 126 14.29 -17.45 25.53
CA VAL A 126 14.46 -18.84 25.96
C VAL A 126 14.98 -19.73 24.83
N ALA A 127 15.29 -20.99 25.12
CA ALA A 127 15.81 -21.95 24.13
C ALA A 127 14.87 -22.17 22.92
N ASN A 128 13.55 -22.09 23.13
CA ASN A 128 12.55 -22.31 22.09
C ASN A 128 11.54 -21.14 22.02
N PRO A 129 11.95 -19.96 21.53
CA PRO A 129 11.09 -18.77 21.51
C PRO A 129 9.93 -18.92 20.51
N SER A 130 10.12 -19.70 19.44
CA SER A 130 9.09 -19.99 18.43
C SER A 130 7.85 -20.67 19.01
N ILE A 131 8.02 -21.61 19.96
CA ILE A 131 6.89 -22.30 20.61
C ILE A 131 6.08 -21.30 21.43
N LYS A 132 6.75 -20.43 22.19
CA LYS A 132 6.09 -19.44 23.04
C LYS A 132 5.33 -18.41 22.19
N LEU A 133 5.96 -17.91 21.13
CA LEU A 133 5.30 -16.99 20.20
C LEU A 133 4.13 -17.67 19.49
N GLY A 134 4.26 -18.94 19.09
CA GLY A 134 3.17 -19.68 18.46
C GLY A 134 1.94 -19.83 19.39
N VAL A 135 2.14 -20.11 20.67
CA VAL A 135 1.05 -20.17 21.66
C VAL A 135 0.38 -18.81 21.83
N GLN A 136 1.16 -17.74 21.98
CA GLN A 136 0.61 -16.39 22.09
C GLN A 136 -0.17 -16.00 20.83
N MET A 137 0.38 -16.28 19.66
CA MET A 137 -0.24 -15.96 18.39
C MET A 137 -1.55 -16.73 18.20
N ALA A 138 -1.57 -18.02 18.50
CA ALA A 138 -2.78 -18.83 18.43
C ALA A 138 -3.88 -18.29 19.37
N SER A 139 -3.51 -17.92 20.60
CA SER A 139 -4.47 -17.31 21.55
C SER A 139 -5.00 -15.96 21.06
N PHE A 140 -4.15 -15.14 20.44
CA PHE A 140 -4.58 -13.87 19.85
C PHE A 140 -5.54 -14.08 18.68
N LEU A 141 -5.23 -15.04 17.80
CA LEU A 141 -6.05 -15.37 16.63
C LEU A 141 -7.40 -16.04 16.98
N GLU A 142 -7.51 -16.69 18.14
CA GLU A 142 -8.75 -17.34 18.62
C GLU A 142 -9.90 -16.33 18.79
N HIS A 143 -9.59 -15.06 19.04
CA HIS A 143 -10.58 -13.98 19.13
C HIS A 143 -11.09 -13.50 17.76
N GLY A 144 -10.63 -14.12 16.67
CA GLY A 144 -10.96 -13.71 15.31
C GLY A 144 -12.40 -14.02 14.89
N ALA A 145 -13.04 -13.03 14.28
CA ALA A 145 -14.32 -13.15 13.57
C ALA A 145 -14.22 -12.49 12.17
N PRO A 146 -15.14 -12.79 11.22
CA PRO A 146 -15.11 -12.21 9.87
C PRO A 146 -15.16 -10.68 9.81
N ASP A 147 -15.74 -10.03 10.83
CA ASP A 147 -15.84 -8.58 10.99
C ASP A 147 -14.81 -8.02 12.00
N HIS A 148 -13.75 -8.77 12.26
CA HIS A 148 -12.67 -8.39 13.18
C HIS A 148 -11.38 -8.18 12.39
N LEU A 149 -10.73 -7.02 12.57
CA LEU A 149 -9.36 -6.79 12.11
C LEU A 149 -8.37 -7.10 13.21
N LEU A 150 -7.41 -7.97 12.91
CA LEU A 150 -6.28 -8.28 13.79
C LEU A 150 -5.02 -7.58 13.28
N ILE A 151 -4.47 -6.68 14.08
CA ILE A 151 -3.22 -5.99 13.79
C ILE A 151 -2.11 -6.64 14.62
N ILE A 152 -1.01 -7.02 13.97
CA ILE A 152 0.16 -7.56 14.65
C ILE A 152 1.34 -6.65 14.31
N TYR A 153 1.84 -5.94 15.31
CA TYR A 153 3.01 -5.06 15.20
C TYR A 153 4.23 -5.76 15.78
N TYR A 154 5.30 -5.90 15.01
CA TYR A 154 6.59 -6.39 15.49
C TYR A 154 7.64 -5.29 15.37
N ALA A 155 8.24 -4.92 16.50
CA ALA A 155 9.43 -4.09 16.58
C ALA A 155 10.62 -4.92 17.02
N GLY A 156 11.65 -4.99 16.19
CA GLY A 156 12.86 -5.72 16.55
C GLY A 156 13.79 -5.97 15.38
N HIS A 157 14.78 -6.82 15.62
CA HIS A 157 15.72 -7.19 14.58
C HIS A 157 15.16 -8.33 13.74
N GLY A 158 15.28 -8.20 12.42
CA GLY A 158 15.01 -9.27 11.48
C GLY A 158 16.07 -9.30 10.39
N TYR A 159 16.39 -10.51 9.92
CA TYR A 159 17.40 -10.73 8.89
C TYR A 159 17.09 -12.00 8.08
N VAL A 160 17.63 -12.08 6.86
CA VAL A 160 17.55 -13.28 6.02
C VAL A 160 18.78 -14.15 6.26
N GLY A 161 18.57 -15.38 6.70
CA GLY A 161 19.64 -16.34 6.95
C GLY A 161 20.26 -16.90 5.65
N ALA A 162 21.35 -17.65 5.78
CA ALA A 162 22.01 -18.32 4.65
C ALA A 162 21.11 -19.37 3.95
N ASP A 163 20.09 -19.87 4.66
CA ASP A 163 19.02 -20.73 4.15
C ASP A 163 17.92 -19.94 3.41
N ASN A 164 18.12 -18.63 3.20
CA ASN A 164 17.17 -17.73 2.56
C ASN A 164 15.82 -17.66 3.28
N GLN A 165 15.82 -17.85 4.60
CA GLN A 165 14.66 -17.79 5.49
C GLN A 165 14.68 -16.49 6.29
N LEU A 166 13.51 -15.92 6.58
CA LEU A 166 13.39 -14.75 7.45
C LEU A 166 13.45 -15.18 8.92
N TYR A 167 14.36 -14.56 9.68
CA TYR A 167 14.48 -14.73 11.12
C TYR A 167 14.14 -13.45 11.84
N TRP A 168 13.52 -13.58 13.00
CA TRP A 168 13.44 -12.54 14.03
C TRP A 168 14.42 -12.89 15.14
N ALA A 169 15.15 -11.91 15.65
CA ALA A 169 16.14 -12.12 16.71
C ALA A 169 16.15 -10.97 17.72
N CYS A 170 16.56 -11.27 18.96
CA CYS A 170 16.61 -10.26 20.02
C CYS A 170 17.70 -9.21 19.79
N ASN A 171 18.79 -9.55 19.11
CA ASN A 171 19.87 -8.64 18.74
C ASN A 171 20.66 -9.17 17.52
N THR A 172 21.75 -8.50 17.15
CA THR A 172 22.56 -8.79 15.95
C THR A 172 23.66 -9.83 16.16
N ARG A 173 23.79 -10.40 17.36
CA ARG A 173 24.84 -11.38 17.69
C ARG A 173 24.48 -12.76 17.13
N ASP A 174 25.49 -13.55 16.81
CA ASP A 174 25.31 -14.90 16.27
C ASP A 174 24.63 -15.86 17.26
N ASP A 175 24.86 -15.66 18.55
CA ASP A 175 24.31 -16.41 19.68
C ASP A 175 22.95 -15.90 20.19
N ALA A 176 22.38 -14.88 19.53
CA ALA A 176 21.10 -14.31 19.91
C ALA A 176 19.95 -15.34 19.83
N ALA A 177 19.02 -15.25 20.77
CA ALA A 177 17.75 -15.94 20.66
C ALA A 177 17.05 -15.49 19.38
N LYS A 178 16.63 -16.47 18.56
CA LYS A 178 16.03 -16.23 17.26
C LYS A 178 14.96 -17.25 16.92
N LEU A 179 14.03 -16.85 16.07
CA LEU A 179 12.97 -17.71 15.57
C LEU A 179 12.82 -17.56 14.05
N LYS A 180 12.35 -18.62 13.40
CA LYS A 180 11.98 -18.62 11.99
C LYS A 180 10.58 -18.05 11.83
N TRP A 181 10.44 -17.00 11.02
CA TRP A 181 9.16 -16.35 10.76
C TRP A 181 8.15 -17.30 10.09
N ASP A 182 8.61 -18.13 9.16
CA ASP A 182 7.75 -19.05 8.42
C ASP A 182 6.96 -20.01 9.32
N GLY A 183 7.52 -20.37 10.49
CA GLY A 183 6.83 -21.22 11.46
C GLY A 183 5.70 -20.52 12.23
N VAL A 184 5.68 -19.19 12.25
CA VAL A 184 4.60 -18.38 12.85
C VAL A 184 3.57 -18.02 11.78
N ARG A 185 4.06 -17.70 10.58
CA ARG A 185 3.24 -17.32 9.43
C ARG A 185 2.16 -18.36 9.11
N CYS A 186 2.45 -19.65 9.26
CA CYS A 186 1.47 -20.70 8.97
C CYS A 186 0.19 -20.60 9.83
N LEU A 187 0.24 -19.95 10.99
CA LEU A 187 -0.94 -19.75 11.85
C LEU A 187 -1.96 -18.79 11.22
N PHE A 188 -1.55 -17.95 10.29
CA PHE A 188 -2.41 -16.93 9.69
C PHE A 188 -3.26 -17.44 8.52
N GLU A 189 -2.86 -18.57 7.92
CA GLU A 189 -3.46 -19.06 6.66
C GLU A 189 -4.95 -19.41 6.83
N ASP A 190 -5.32 -19.89 8.01
CA ASP A 190 -6.68 -20.33 8.35
C ASP A 190 -7.50 -19.31 9.17
N ALA A 191 -6.90 -18.15 9.48
CA ALA A 191 -7.57 -17.13 10.28
C ALA A 191 -8.74 -16.50 9.51
N GLN A 192 -9.94 -16.48 10.11
CA GLN A 192 -11.15 -15.93 9.49
C GLN A 192 -11.12 -14.39 9.39
N SER A 193 -10.48 -13.75 10.36
CA SER A 193 -10.30 -12.31 10.44
C SER A 193 -9.35 -11.76 9.41
N ASP A 194 -9.53 -10.50 9.02
CA ASP A 194 -8.51 -9.79 8.28
C ASP A 194 -7.30 -9.55 9.18
N ILE A 195 -6.10 -9.66 8.62
CA ILE A 195 -4.84 -9.48 9.36
C ILE A 195 -4.00 -8.42 8.68
N LEU A 196 -3.54 -7.45 9.47
CA LEU A 196 -2.56 -6.46 9.07
C LEU A 196 -1.28 -6.63 9.90
N LEU A 197 -0.17 -6.96 9.24
CA LEU A 197 1.15 -7.00 9.84
C LEU A 197 1.86 -5.66 9.66
N PHE A 198 2.35 -5.09 10.77
CA PHE A 198 3.30 -3.99 10.76
C PHE A 198 4.67 -4.49 11.20
N LEU A 199 5.66 -4.43 10.31
CA LEU A 199 7.00 -4.96 10.54
C LEU A 199 8.02 -3.81 10.62
N ASP A 200 8.36 -3.41 11.84
CA ASP A 200 9.42 -2.43 12.13
C ASP A 200 10.75 -3.16 12.35
N SER A 201 11.33 -3.59 11.23
CA SER A 201 12.55 -4.41 11.16
C SER A 201 13.39 -4.02 9.93
N CYS A 202 14.71 -4.17 10.05
CA CYS A 202 15.67 -3.90 8.98
C CYS A 202 15.65 -4.93 7.83
N SER A 203 14.89 -6.01 7.98
CA SER A 203 14.66 -6.96 6.90
C SER A 203 13.22 -7.42 6.93
N ALA A 204 12.54 -7.20 5.81
CA ALA A 204 11.28 -7.82 5.48
C ALA A 204 11.49 -8.54 4.15
N ARG A 205 11.38 -9.87 4.16
CA ARG A 205 11.10 -10.58 2.92
C ARG A 205 9.68 -10.24 2.53
N ASP A 206 9.36 -10.25 1.23
CA ASP A 206 7.98 -10.28 0.77
C ASP A 206 7.28 -11.39 1.58
N VAL A 207 6.36 -11.00 2.46
CA VAL A 207 5.57 -11.92 3.28
C VAL A 207 4.23 -12.04 2.56
N PRO A 208 4.12 -12.81 1.46
CA PRO A 208 2.82 -13.01 0.84
C PRO A 208 1.98 -13.81 1.83
N LEU A 209 1.15 -13.16 2.61
CA LEU A 209 0.23 -13.86 3.49
C LEU A 209 -0.87 -14.43 2.59
N SER A 210 -0.73 -15.69 2.20
CA SER A 210 -1.79 -16.41 1.53
C SER A 210 -2.72 -16.96 2.60
N GLY A 211 -4.01 -16.66 2.51
CA GLY A 211 -5.03 -17.20 3.41
C GLY A 211 -6.18 -17.78 2.63
N SER A 212 -6.86 -18.75 3.22
CA SER A 212 -8.14 -19.27 2.70
C SER A 212 -9.30 -18.31 2.95
N HIS A 213 -9.18 -17.49 4.01
CA HIS A 213 -10.18 -16.56 4.48
C HIS A 213 -9.55 -15.21 4.84
N GLY A 214 -10.32 -14.13 4.74
CA GLY A 214 -9.92 -12.77 5.08
C GLY A 214 -8.75 -12.21 4.24
N ILE A 215 -8.63 -10.90 4.24
CA ILE A 215 -7.50 -10.18 3.65
C ILE A 215 -6.32 -10.28 4.61
N LYS A 216 -5.14 -10.59 4.08
CA LYS A 216 -3.90 -10.67 4.84
C LYS A 216 -2.87 -9.76 4.19
N GLN A 217 -2.46 -8.72 4.89
CA GLN A 217 -1.55 -7.70 4.37
C GLN A 217 -0.38 -7.45 5.31
N ALA A 218 0.74 -7.02 4.75
CA ALA A 218 1.93 -6.66 5.51
C ALA A 218 2.49 -5.32 5.02
N ILE A 219 2.87 -4.47 5.96
CA ILE A 219 3.55 -3.19 5.74
C ILE A 219 4.86 -3.25 6.54
N ALA A 220 5.98 -3.03 5.87
CA ALA A 220 7.31 -3.09 6.48
C ALA A 220 8.01 -1.74 6.41
N ALA A 221 8.82 -1.42 7.44
CA ALA A 221 9.68 -0.24 7.47
C ALA A 221 10.75 -0.25 6.34
N TYR A 222 11.14 -1.44 5.90
CA TYR A 222 12.23 -1.67 4.97
C TYR A 222 11.76 -2.49 3.77
N THR A 223 12.11 -2.05 2.56
CA THR A 223 11.89 -2.81 1.33
C THR A 223 13.16 -3.56 0.94
N PRO A 224 13.08 -4.85 0.54
CA PRO A 224 14.26 -5.67 0.26
C PRO A 224 15.08 -5.21 -0.97
N ASP A 225 14.63 -4.18 -1.71
CA ASP A 225 15.20 -3.76 -2.99
C ASP A 225 16.33 -2.72 -2.87
N GLN A 226 16.94 -2.54 -1.69
CA GLN A 226 18.15 -1.74 -1.58
C GLN A 226 19.38 -2.59 -1.94
N ASN A 227 19.80 -2.47 -3.20
CA ASN A 227 21.10 -2.96 -3.66
C ASN A 227 22.22 -2.32 -2.80
N PRO A 228 23.09 -3.09 -2.13
CA PRO A 228 24.05 -2.57 -1.14
C PRO A 228 25.23 -1.80 -1.75
N ARG A 229 25.09 -1.24 -2.96
CA ARG A 229 26.16 -0.53 -3.67
C ARG A 229 25.89 0.93 -4.00
N ASP A 230 24.74 1.49 -3.65
CA ASP A 230 24.51 2.92 -3.80
C ASP A 230 24.46 3.64 -2.44
N SER A 231 25.43 4.55 -2.31
CA SER A 231 25.86 5.41 -1.19
C SER A 231 24.77 6.19 -0.39
N PRO A 232 25.13 6.79 0.76
CA PRO A 232 24.24 7.14 1.87
C PRO A 232 23.52 8.48 1.66
N LEU A 233 22.35 8.50 1.02
CA LEU A 233 21.55 9.74 0.94
C LEU A 233 20.02 9.56 0.96
N ALA A 234 19.47 8.36 1.13
CA ALA A 234 18.02 8.18 1.14
C ALA A 234 17.49 7.75 2.51
N SER A 235 17.07 8.75 3.30
CA SER A 235 16.04 8.73 4.37
C SER A 235 16.48 9.49 5.62
N ALA A 236 16.78 10.79 5.46
CA ALA A 236 16.78 11.72 6.57
C ALA A 236 15.42 12.43 6.60
N LEU A 237 14.43 11.86 7.31
CA LEU A 237 13.31 12.66 7.79
C LEU A 237 13.81 13.48 8.98
N LYS A 238 14.23 14.70 8.65
CA LYS A 238 14.62 15.73 9.59
C LYS A 238 13.34 16.43 10.05
N LEU A 239 12.75 16.02 11.18
CA LEU A 239 11.85 16.91 11.92
C LEU A 239 12.70 17.80 12.82
N ALA A 240 12.46 19.10 12.72
CA ALA A 240 13.06 20.11 13.55
C ALA A 240 12.65 19.91 15.02
N ASN A 241 13.62 20.20 15.90
CA ASN A 241 13.58 20.27 17.36
C ASN A 241 13.66 18.97 18.15
N GLY A 242 14.87 18.71 18.68
CA GLY A 242 15.12 17.83 19.82
C GLY A 242 16.09 16.70 19.48
N ASN A 243 17.34 16.84 19.89
CA ASN A 243 18.41 15.85 19.73
C ASN A 243 18.05 14.49 20.36
N VAL A 244 17.64 13.52 19.54
CA VAL A 244 17.87 12.08 19.78
C VAL A 244 18.11 11.41 18.41
N THR A 245 19.35 11.03 18.13
CA THR A 245 19.72 10.25 16.96
C THR A 245 19.45 8.77 17.23
N SER A 246 18.27 8.27 16.82
CA SER A 246 18.02 6.83 16.70
C SER A 246 18.43 6.37 15.29
N PRO A 247 19.16 5.25 15.13
CA PRO A 247 19.57 4.74 13.82
C PRO A 247 18.45 4.00 13.06
N ARG A 248 17.24 3.86 13.62
CA ARG A 248 16.13 3.13 12.99
C ARG A 248 15.13 4.11 12.35
N PRO A 249 14.72 3.91 11.08
CA PRO A 249 13.60 4.64 10.50
C PRO A 249 12.31 4.13 11.16
N ALA A 250 11.83 4.85 12.18
CA ALA A 250 10.59 4.51 12.85
C ALA A 250 9.39 4.65 11.89
N ILE A 251 8.50 3.65 11.86
CA ILE A 251 7.23 3.66 11.09
C ILE A 251 6.26 4.75 11.58
N VAL A 252 6.54 5.34 12.75
CA VAL A 252 5.58 6.11 13.56
C VAL A 252 4.99 7.34 12.84
N THR A 253 5.58 7.85 11.76
CA THR A 253 5.07 9.06 11.09
C THR A 253 4.33 8.84 9.75
N PRO A 254 4.81 8.07 8.76
CA PRO A 254 4.13 8.07 7.46
C PRO A 254 2.86 7.22 7.38
N VAL A 255 2.65 6.22 8.25
CA VAL A 255 1.44 5.37 8.21
C VAL A 255 0.22 6.08 8.81
N LEU A 256 0.41 6.92 9.83
CA LEU A 256 -0.70 7.63 10.47
C LEU A 256 -1.32 8.71 9.58
N PHE A 257 -0.53 9.35 8.71
CA PHE A 257 -1.03 10.33 7.74
C PHE A 257 -1.86 9.71 6.59
N GLY A 258 -1.81 8.38 6.42
CA GLY A 258 -2.59 7.66 5.41
C GLY A 258 -3.97 7.17 5.89
N LEU A 259 -4.27 7.30 7.18
CA LEU A 259 -5.54 6.90 7.81
C LEU A 259 -6.48 8.09 8.08
N GLU A 260 -6.13 9.27 7.57
CA GLU A 260 -6.92 10.50 7.71
C GLU A 260 -7.46 10.90 6.34
N VAL A 261 -8.45 10.16 5.83
CA VAL A 261 -9.44 10.63 4.83
C VAL A 261 -10.77 9.95 5.10
#